data_AF-B7AU80-F1
#
_entry.id   AF-B7AU80-F1
#
_cell.length_a   1.000
_cell.length_b   1.000
_cell.length_c   1.000
_cell.angle_alpha   90.00
_cell.angle_beta   90.00
_cell.angle_gamma   90.00
#
_symmetry.space_group_name_H-M   'P 1'
#
loop_
_entity.id
_entity.type
_entity.pdbx_description
1 polymer ?
#
loop_
_entity_poly.entity_id
_entity_poly.type
_entity_poly.pdbx_seq_one_letter_code
_entity_poly.pdbx_strand_id
1 'polypeptide(L)' 'MEDLIREKWDDILKAMKEEYEIQNISFNTWILPLKLYAVEDSTVYVTAPMENMGINYIEKNILFLSKLL' A
#
# COMPACT_ATOMS: atom_id res chain seq x y z
N MET A 1 -14.55 -11.44 2.38
CA MET A 1 -13.20 -11.25 1.79
C MET A 1 -12.62 -9.93 2.25
N GLU A 2 -13.35 -8.81 2.16
CA GLU A 2 -12.96 -7.54 2.77
C GLU A 2 -12.58 -7.68 4.25
N ASP A 3 -13.37 -8.40 5.06
CA ASP A 3 -13.10 -8.58 6.49
C ASP A 3 -11.73 -9.21 6.76
N LEU A 4 -11.34 -10.20 5.96
CA LEU A 4 -10.03 -10.85 6.07
C LEU A 4 -8.91 -9.88 5.69
N ILE A 5 -9.11 -9.05 4.66
CA ILE A 5 -8.14 -8.03 4.25
C ILE A 5 -8.01 -6.95 5.32
N ARG A 6 -9.12 -6.54 5.96
CA ARG A 6 -9.10 -5.64 7.14
C ARG A 6 -8.32 -6.24 8.29
N GLU A 7 -8.60 -7.50 8.65
CA GLU A 7 -7.90 -8.19 9.73
C GLU A 7 -6.40 -8.32 9.46
N LYS A 8 -6.02 -8.56 8.19
CA LYS A 8 -4.64 -8.80 7.77
C LYS A 8 -3.92 -7.58 7.22
N TRP A 9 -4.50 -6.38 7.31
CA TRP A 9 -3.96 -5.20 6.65
C TRP A 9 -2.50 -4.91 7.04
N ASP A 10 -2.19 -4.95 8.33
CA ASP A 10 -0.83 -4.72 8.82
C ASP A 10 0.16 -5.80 8.35
N ASP A 11 -0.29 -7.05 8.25
CA ASP A 11 0.52 -8.17 7.75
C ASP A 11 0.78 -8.03 6.26
N ILE A 12 -0.22 -7.56 5.49
CA ILE A 12 -0.09 -7.26 4.06
C ILE A 12 0.95 -6.15 3.84
N LEU A 13 0.89 -5.06 4.61
CA LEU A 13 1.89 -3.99 4.50
C LEU A 13 3.30 -4.51 4.82
N LYS A 14 3.46 -5.36 5.84
CA LYS A 14 4.76 -5.98 6.17
C LYS A 14 5.26 -6.91 5.07
N ALA A 15 4.38 -7.75 4.51
CA ALA A 15 4.74 -8.62 3.39
C ALA A 15 5.23 -7.78 2.19
N MET A 16 4.54 -6.68 1.85
CA MET A 16 4.99 -5.75 0.81
C MET A 16 6.39 -5.16 1.13
N LYS A 17 6.68 -4.85 2.39
CA LYS A 17 8.01 -4.37 2.77
C LYS A 17 9.10 -5.40 2.48
N GLU A 18 8.83 -6.67 2.80
CA GLU A 18 9.78 -7.77 2.63
C GLU A 18 9.95 -8.15 1.16
N GLU A 19 8.84 -8.37 0.44
CA GLU A 19 8.82 -8.79 -0.96
C GLU A 19 9.48 -7.77 -1.90
N TYR A 20 9.30 -6.48 -1.62
CA TYR A 20 9.88 -5.39 -2.43
C TYR A 20 11.12 -4.75 -1.79
N GLU A 21 11.68 -5.36 -0.73
CA GLU A 21 12.86 -4.89 0.00
C GLU A 21 12.79 -3.38 0.35
N ILE A 22 11.60 -2.91 0.74
CA ILE A 22 11.34 -1.49 0.98
C ILE A 22 12.13 -1.03 2.20
N GLN A 23 13.01 -0.05 1.98
CA GLN A 23 13.81 0.56 3.03
C GLN A 23 12.94 1.06 4.19
N ASN A 24 13.44 0.92 5.41
CA ASN A 24 12.67 1.19 6.63
C ASN A 24 12.09 2.62 6.65
N ILE A 25 12.88 3.60 6.21
CA ILE A 25 12.44 5.00 6.11
C ILE A 25 11.27 5.15 5.11
N SER A 26 11.38 4.57 3.93
CA SER A 26 10.34 4.61 2.90
C SER A 26 9.07 3.89 3.34
N PHE A 27 9.20 2.72 3.98
CA PHE A 27 8.07 1.98 4.51
C PHE A 27 7.31 2.78 5.56
N ASN A 28 8.03 3.31 6.56
CA ASN A 28 7.43 4.08 7.66
C ASN A 28 6.79 5.38 7.19
N THR A 29 7.32 5.99 6.12
CA THR A 29 6.84 7.28 5.60
C THR A 29 5.65 7.13 4.65
N TRP A 30 5.66 6.10 3.79
CA TRP A 30 4.73 6.03 2.66
C TRP A 30 3.77 4.85 2.70
N ILE A 31 4.17 3.72 3.30
CA ILE A 31 3.42 2.47 3.24
C ILE A 31 2.64 2.23 4.53
N LEU A 32 3.32 2.34 5.68
CA LEU A 32 2.72 2.15 7.00
C LEU A 32 1.53 3.10 7.28
N PRO A 33 1.51 4.37 6.82
CA PRO A 33 0.37 5.25 7.06
C PRO A 33 -0.86 4.97 6.19
N LEU A 34 -0.76 4.06 5.20
CA LEU A 34 -1.88 3.72 4.33
C LEU A 34 -2.98 3.04 5.13
N LYS A 35 -4.21 3.53 4.99
CA LYS A 35 -5.39 2.95 5.64
C LYS A 35 -6.32 2.35 4.60
N LEU A 36 -6.76 1.12 4.85
CA LEU A 36 -7.76 0.46 4.02
C LEU A 36 -9.08 1.24 4.03
N TYR A 37 -9.48 1.70 2.84
CA TYR A 37 -10.72 2.44 2.62
C TYR A 37 -11.85 1.47 2.25
N ALA A 38 -11.68 0.76 1.13
CA ALA A 38 -12.66 -0.16 0.58
C ALA A 38 -11.96 -1.31 -0.16
N VAL A 39 -12.68 -2.42 -0.34
CA VAL A 39 -12.29 -3.50 -1.24
C VAL A 39 -13.46 -3.74 -2.18
N GLU A 40 -13.23 -3.54 -3.49
CA GLU A 40 -14.25 -3.76 -4.51
C GLU A 40 -13.70 -4.73 -5.55
N ASP A 41 -14.40 -5.85 -5.75
CA ASP A 41 -13.98 -6.96 -6.59
C ASP A 41 -12.56 -7.46 -6.24
N SER A 42 -11.56 -7.12 -7.06
CA SER A 42 -10.14 -7.45 -6.89
C SER A 42 -9.26 -6.23 -6.58
N THR A 43 -9.88 -5.07 -6.32
CA THR A 43 -9.18 -3.80 -6.12
C THR A 43 -9.26 -3.36 -4.66
N VAL A 44 -8.09 -3.03 -4.09
CA VAL A 44 -7.96 -2.48 -2.75
C VAL A 44 -7.79 -0.97 -2.83
N TYR A 45 -8.72 -0.23 -2.23
CA TYR A 45 -8.67 1.22 -2.14
C TYR A 45 -8.07 1.63 -0.80
N VAL A 46 -7.10 2.54 -0.83
CA VAL A 46 -6.41 3.04 0.37
C VAL A 46 -6.49 4.56 0.47
N THR A 47 -6.47 5.07 1.69
CA THR A 47 -6.23 6.49 1.96
C THR A 47 -4.80 6.69 2.44
N ALA A 48 -4.18 7.80 2.03
CA ALA A 48 -2.88 8.24 2.49
C ALA A 48 -3.04 9.59 3.21
N PRO A 49 -2.29 9.86 4.30
CA PRO A 49 -2.26 11.19 4.90
C PRO A 49 -1.64 12.17 3.89
N MET A 50 -2.45 13.12 3.39
CA MET A 50 -1.98 14.15 2.47
C MET A 50 -1.10 15.18 3.21
N GLU A 51 0.20 14.94 3.20
CA GLU A 51 1.20 16.01 3.26
C GLU A 51 2.07 15.95 1.99
N ASN A 52 1.46 16.39 0.88
CA ASN A 52 2.00 16.98 -0.35
C ASN A 52 3.26 16.41 -1.08
N MET A 53 3.83 15.25 -0.73
CA MET A 53 4.90 14.63 -1.55
C MET A 53 4.76 13.12 -1.81
N GLY A 54 3.85 12.41 -1.12
CA GLY A 54 3.77 10.94 -1.21
C GLY A 54 3.06 10.36 -2.42
N ILE A 55 2.06 11.07 -2.96
CA ILE A 55 1.21 10.53 -4.04
C ILE A 55 2.03 10.28 -5.32
N ASN A 56 2.92 11.22 -5.70
CA ASN A 56 3.78 11.04 -6.89
C ASN A 56 4.76 9.85 -6.78
N TYR A 57 5.15 9.44 -5.57
CA TYR A 57 6.05 8.30 -5.37
C TYR A 57 5.28 6.96 -5.31
N ILE A 58 4.07 6.98 -4.77
CA ILE A 58 3.17 5.82 -4.71
C ILE A 58 2.61 5.48 -6.08
N GLU A 59 2.17 6.48 -6.86
CA GLU A 59 1.68 6.29 -8.24
C GLU A 59 2.72 5.61 -9.13
N LYS A 60 4.00 6.01 -9.02
CA LYS A 60 5.07 5.45 -9.86
C LYS A 60 5.34 3.97 -9.58
N ASN A 61 5.19 3.53 -8.33
CA ASN A 61 5.42 2.15 -7.92
C ASN A 61 4.18 1.26 -8.11
N ILE A 62 2.97 1.77 -7.83
CA ILE A 62 1.73 1.01 -8.09
C ILE A 62 1.52 0.81 -9.60
N LEU A 63 1.82 1.82 -10.42
CA LEU A 63 1.78 1.69 -11.89
C LEU A 63 2.85 0.72 -12.43
N PHE A 64 3.95 0.53 -11.70
CA PHE A 64 4.97 -0.47 -12.04
C PHE A 64 4.49 -1.90 -11.74
N LEU A 65 3.79 -2.10 -10.62
CA LEU A 65 3.18 -3.39 -10.26
C LEU A 65 2.08 -3.80 -11.26
N SER A 66 1.24 -2.86 -11.70
CA SER A 66 0.21 -3.16 -12.72
C SER A 66 0.79 -3.51 -14.10
N LYS A 67 2.07 -3.21 -14.35
CA LYS A 67 2.74 -3.44 -15.64
C LYS A 67 3.48 -4.78 -15.73
N LEU A 68 3.63 -5.47 -14.60
CA LEU A 68 4.31 -6.78 -14.50
C LEU A 68 3.35 -7.97 -14.50
N LEU A 69 2.03 -7.72 -14.52
CA LEU A 69 0.96 -8.70 -14.65
C LEU A 69 0.41 -8.74 -16.08
#